data_AF-A0A4Y5SIP3-F1
#
_entry.id   AF-A0A4Y5SIP3-F1
#
_cell.length_a   1.000
_cell.length_b   1.000
_cell.length_c   1.000
_cell.angle_alpha   90.00
_cell.angle_beta   90.00
_cell.angle_gamma   90.00
#
_symmetry.space_group_name_H-M   'P 1'
#
loop_
_entity.id
_entity.type
_entity.pdbx_description
1 polymer ?
#
loop_
_entity_poly.entity_id
_entity_poly.type
_entity_poly.pdbx_seq_one_letter_code
_entity_poly.pdbx_strand_id
1 'polypeptide(L)'
;MRNKKVRGQVTLEFLFIFGLLTILLLYSVRNTSFSEGSPSVENLRIQVALEEKSLANAIANTISQVYAQGLGSKATTYVKVTYLNKESYLSRAYGYEQPIVKIFMINASDRNNPSGISAGILVSVTENREGPAVSGDDKNAFFTPMLYNYTGNAIKVKFFSEEDTRTPKISDIPSDLRIVVEWNPDEPADMEYNETSGTLWININPGG
;
A
#
# COMPACT_ATOMS: atom_id res chain seq x y z
N MET A 1 -59.38 -41.48 20.89
CA MET A 1 -58.41 -41.19 19.80
C MET A 1 -57.03 -40.98 20.43
N ARG A 2 -56.06 -41.87 20.16
CA ARG A 2 -54.71 -41.79 20.76
C ARG A 2 -53.73 -41.34 19.68
N ASN A 3 -53.30 -40.08 19.73
CA ASN A 3 -52.30 -39.52 18.81
C ASN A 3 -50.96 -40.25 19.02
N LYS A 4 -50.55 -41.01 18.00
CA LYS A 4 -49.24 -41.68 17.96
C LYS A 4 -48.19 -40.60 17.66
N LYS A 5 -47.39 -40.22 18.64
CA LYS A 5 -46.17 -39.42 18.40
C LYS A 5 -45.19 -40.30 17.64
N VAL A 6 -45.04 -40.06 16.33
CA VAL A 6 -43.94 -40.62 15.53
C VAL A 6 -42.67 -39.94 16.02
N ARG A 7 -41.89 -40.62 16.86
CA ARG A 7 -40.51 -40.18 17.14
C ARG A 7 -39.71 -40.50 15.89
N GLY A 8 -39.31 -39.46 15.15
CA GLY A 8 -38.37 -39.59 14.04
C GLY A 8 -37.07 -40.16 14.57
N GLN A 9 -36.87 -41.46 14.39
CA GLN A 9 -35.64 -42.13 14.75
C GLN A 9 -34.61 -41.73 13.71
N VAL A 10 -33.68 -40.85 14.08
CA VAL A 10 -32.51 -40.56 13.25
C VAL A 10 -31.70 -41.84 13.21
N THR A 11 -31.55 -42.41 12.01
CA THR A 11 -30.78 -43.63 11.82
C THR A 11 -29.30 -43.36 12.12
N LEU A 12 -28.62 -44.37 12.67
CA LEU A 12 -27.20 -44.28 13.00
C LEU A 12 -26.37 -43.89 11.76
N GLU A 13 -26.78 -44.36 10.58
CA GLU A 13 -26.14 -44.00 9.29
C GLU A 13 -26.26 -42.51 8.98
N PHE A 14 -27.38 -41.86 9.32
CA PHE A 14 -27.56 -40.43 9.09
C PHE A 14 -26.60 -39.60 9.96
N LEU A 15 -26.44 -39.97 11.23
CA LEU A 15 -25.47 -39.32 12.13
C LEU A 15 -24.03 -39.51 11.64
N PHE A 16 -23.73 -40.68 11.08
CA PHE A 16 -22.41 -40.97 10.53
C PHE A 16 -22.11 -40.13 9.28
N ILE A 17 -23.05 -40.05 8.34
CA ILE A 17 -22.93 -39.21 7.13
C ILE A 17 -22.81 -37.73 7.51
N PHE A 18 -23.62 -37.26 8.46
CA PHE A 18 -23.57 -35.89 8.94
C PHE A 18 -22.23 -35.55 9.61
N GLY A 19 -21.68 -36.45 10.42
CA GLY A 19 -20.36 -36.29 11.02
C GLY A 19 -19.24 -36.22 9.97
N LEU A 20 -19.30 -37.08 8.95
CA LEU A 20 -18.33 -37.11 7.86
C LEU A 20 -18.39 -35.83 7.02
N LEU A 21 -19.61 -35.36 6.69
CA LEU A 21 -19.83 -34.06 6.03
C LEU A 21 -19.33 -32.89 6.87
N THR A 22 -19.50 -32.93 8.20
CA THR A 22 -19.00 -31.88 9.10
C THR A 22 -17.48 -31.84 9.13
N ILE A 23 -16.81 -33.00 9.17
CA ILE A 23 -15.34 -33.09 9.10
C ILE A 23 -14.84 -32.56 7.75
N LEU A 24 -15.48 -32.94 6.64
CA LEU A 24 -15.15 -32.44 5.30
C LEU A 24 -15.37 -30.92 5.19
N LEU A 25 -16.43 -30.39 5.79
CA LEU A 25 -16.71 -28.95 5.82
C LEU A 25 -15.63 -28.20 6.61
N LEU A 26 -15.25 -28.70 7.79
CA LEU A 26 -14.16 -28.15 8.60
C LEU A 26 -12.82 -28.16 7.83
N TYR A 27 -12.54 -29.23 7.09
CA TYR A 27 -11.34 -29.35 6.27
C TYR A 27 -11.37 -28.40 5.06
N SER A 28 -12.54 -28.24 4.42
CA SER A 28 -12.73 -27.35 3.27
C SER A 28 -12.62 -25.86 3.66
N VAL A 29 -13.19 -25.47 4.81
CA VAL A 29 -13.04 -24.12 5.35
C VAL A 29 -11.58 -23.83 5.73
N ARG A 30 -10.86 -24.81 6.30
CA ARG A 30 -9.43 -24.66 6.60
C ARG A 30 -8.55 -24.58 5.36
N ASN A 31 -8.92 -25.25 4.26
CA ASN A 31 -8.15 -25.21 3.01
C ASN A 31 -8.37 -23.93 2.19
N THR A 32 -9.39 -23.13 2.54
CA THR A 32 -9.67 -21.81 1.95
C THR A 32 -9.31 -20.66 2.88
N SER A 33 -8.98 -20.95 4.15
CA SER A 33 -8.61 -19.94 5.13
C SER A 33 -7.14 -19.55 5.03
N PHE A 34 -6.90 -18.37 4.44
CA PHE A 34 -5.86 -17.38 4.80
C PHE A 34 -4.56 -17.89 5.44
N SER A 35 -3.91 -18.89 4.84
CA SER A 35 -2.51 -19.20 5.06
C SER A 35 -1.66 -18.53 3.97
N GLU A 36 -0.37 -18.29 4.24
CA GLU A 36 0.59 -17.89 3.21
C GLU A 36 0.50 -18.82 1.99
N GLY A 37 0.53 -18.25 0.79
CA GLY A 37 0.36 -19.00 -0.47
C GLY A 37 -1.09 -19.39 -0.81
N SER A 38 -2.08 -19.02 0.00
CA SER A 38 -3.50 -19.19 -0.37
C SER A 38 -3.91 -18.18 -1.46
N PRO A 39 -4.86 -18.54 -2.36
CA PRO A 39 -5.38 -17.62 -3.38
C PRO A 39 -5.90 -16.28 -2.81
N SER A 40 -6.38 -16.28 -1.56
CA SER A 40 -6.86 -15.09 -0.86
C SER A 40 -5.72 -14.12 -0.48
N VAL A 41 -4.56 -14.63 -0.09
CA VAL A 41 -3.38 -13.80 0.24
C VAL A 41 -2.75 -13.23 -1.03
N GLU A 42 -2.71 -14.01 -2.11
CA GLU A 42 -2.20 -13.53 -3.40
C GLU A 42 -3.10 -12.41 -3.97
N ASN A 43 -4.42 -12.57 -3.89
CA ASN A 43 -5.35 -11.51 -4.26
C ASN A 43 -5.17 -10.24 -3.41
N LEU A 44 -4.93 -10.39 -2.10
CA LEU A 44 -4.65 -9.25 -1.23
C LEU A 44 -3.36 -8.55 -1.67
N ARG A 45 -2.27 -9.28 -1.91
CA ARG A 45 -0.99 -8.74 -2.40
C ARG A 45 -1.17 -7.97 -3.70
N ILE A 46 -1.93 -8.51 -4.67
CA ILE A 46 -2.26 -7.82 -5.91
C ILE A 46 -3.01 -6.52 -5.64
N GLN A 47 -3.98 -6.52 -4.72
CA GLN A 47 -4.72 -5.30 -4.36
C GLN A 47 -3.82 -4.24 -3.72
N VAL A 48 -2.91 -4.64 -2.82
CA VAL A 48 -1.92 -3.71 -2.26
C VAL A 48 -1.04 -3.14 -3.36
N ALA A 49 -0.48 -3.98 -4.23
CA ALA A 49 0.36 -3.58 -5.34
C ALA A 49 -0.32 -2.59 -6.31
N LEU A 50 -1.61 -2.83 -6.61
CA LEU A 50 -2.40 -1.91 -7.44
C LEU A 50 -2.61 -0.56 -6.76
N GLU A 51 -2.80 -0.55 -5.43
CA GLU A 51 -2.91 0.68 -4.65
C GLU A 51 -1.58 1.43 -4.56
N GLU A 52 -0.45 0.75 -4.34
CA GLU A 52 0.91 1.33 -4.39
C GLU A 52 1.15 2.03 -5.74
N LYS A 53 0.84 1.34 -6.84
CA LYS A 53 0.95 1.88 -8.19
C LYS A 53 -0.01 3.05 -8.42
N SER A 54 -1.25 2.97 -7.93
CA SER A 54 -2.23 4.05 -8.05
C SER A 54 -1.77 5.31 -7.33
N LEU A 55 -1.22 5.16 -6.12
CA LEU A 55 -0.66 6.26 -5.34
C LEU A 55 0.57 6.88 -6.04
N ALA A 56 1.52 6.04 -6.50
CA ALA A 56 2.69 6.52 -7.24
C ALA A 56 2.29 7.34 -8.48
N ASN A 57 1.31 6.85 -9.25
CA ASN A 57 0.77 7.56 -10.41
C ASN A 57 0.12 8.89 -10.03
N ALA A 58 -0.70 8.92 -8.99
CA ALA A 58 -1.39 10.13 -8.57
C ALA A 58 -0.39 11.22 -8.16
N ILE A 59 0.64 10.88 -7.38
CA ILE A 59 1.69 11.82 -6.99
C ILE A 59 2.46 12.31 -8.23
N ALA A 60 2.97 11.39 -9.05
CA ALA A 60 3.78 11.73 -10.23
C ALA A 60 3.02 12.60 -11.24
N ASN A 61 1.72 12.32 -11.46
CA ASN A 61 0.86 13.12 -12.33
C ASN A 61 0.58 14.50 -11.75
N THR A 62 0.34 14.60 -10.43
CA THR A 62 0.10 15.89 -9.77
C THR A 62 1.34 16.77 -9.84
N ILE A 63 2.53 16.20 -9.61
CA ILE A 63 3.81 16.90 -9.81
C ILE A 63 3.98 17.34 -11.25
N SER A 64 3.73 16.45 -12.22
CA SER A 64 3.85 16.78 -13.64
C SER A 64 2.88 17.88 -14.07
N GLN A 65 1.68 17.93 -13.47
CA GLN A 65 0.70 18.98 -13.70
C GLN A 65 1.20 20.34 -13.18
N VAL A 66 1.64 20.41 -11.92
CA VAL A 66 2.20 21.65 -11.34
C VAL A 66 3.41 22.13 -12.15
N TYR A 67 4.33 21.21 -12.46
CA TYR A 67 5.49 21.52 -13.28
C TYR A 67 5.12 22.09 -14.65
N ALA A 68 4.13 21.51 -15.33
CA ALA A 68 3.65 21.99 -16.62
C ALA A 68 2.91 23.34 -16.55
N GLN A 69 2.30 23.67 -15.40
CA GLN A 69 1.61 24.95 -15.17
C GLN A 69 2.58 26.10 -14.88
N GLY A 70 3.76 25.81 -14.32
CA GLY A 70 4.79 26.81 -14.09
C GLY A 70 4.87 27.33 -12.65
N LEU A 71 5.70 28.35 -12.46
CA LEU A 71 6.02 28.95 -11.16
C LEU A 71 4.79 29.44 -10.40
N GLY A 72 4.72 29.14 -9.09
CA GLY A 72 3.61 29.56 -8.22
C GLY A 72 2.32 28.75 -8.42
N SER A 73 2.35 27.71 -9.27
CA SER A 73 1.21 26.82 -9.43
C SER A 73 1.06 25.86 -8.25
N LYS A 74 -0.18 25.44 -8.02
CA LYS A 74 -0.55 24.54 -6.94
C LYS A 74 -1.67 23.62 -7.40
N ALA A 75 -1.53 22.33 -7.13
CA ALA A 75 -2.54 21.34 -7.44
C ALA A 75 -2.83 20.47 -6.22
N THR A 76 -4.05 19.96 -6.14
CA THR A 76 -4.47 19.04 -5.09
C THR A 76 -5.18 17.86 -5.70
N THR A 77 -4.74 16.67 -5.32
CA THR A 77 -5.30 15.39 -5.75
C THR A 77 -5.69 14.60 -4.52
N TYR A 78 -6.83 13.90 -4.58
CA TYR A 78 -7.26 12.99 -3.53
C TYR A 78 -7.10 11.56 -4.03
N VAL A 79 -6.48 10.72 -3.21
CA VAL A 79 -6.28 9.29 -3.51
C VAL A 79 -6.93 8.47 -2.42
N LYS A 80 -7.78 7.54 -2.85
CA LYS A 80 -8.38 6.58 -1.94
C LYS A 80 -7.35 5.52 -1.55
N VAL A 81 -7.19 5.32 -0.25
CA VAL A 81 -6.32 4.32 0.36
C VAL A 81 -7.16 3.37 1.21
N THR A 82 -7.06 2.08 0.94
CA THR A 82 -7.89 1.02 1.54
C THR A 82 -7.02 -0.06 2.19
N TYR A 83 -5.84 -0.32 1.65
CA TYR A 83 -4.94 -1.40 2.05
C TYR A 83 -3.65 -0.88 2.67
N LEU A 84 -3.06 0.19 2.12
CA LEU A 84 -1.80 0.78 2.61
C LEU A 84 -1.92 1.38 4.01
N ASN A 85 -3.13 1.71 4.47
CA ASN A 85 -3.38 2.20 5.81
C ASN A 85 -3.73 1.09 6.84
N LYS A 86 -3.59 -0.18 6.46
CA LYS A 86 -3.92 -1.33 7.33
C LYS A 86 -2.71 -2.22 7.52
N GLU A 87 -2.01 -2.06 8.64
CA GLU A 87 -0.85 -2.88 8.98
C GLU A 87 -1.13 -4.39 8.87
N SER A 88 -2.23 -4.87 9.47
CA SER A 88 -2.62 -6.29 9.40
C SER A 88 -2.82 -6.83 7.98
N TYR A 89 -3.11 -5.96 7.00
CA TYR A 89 -3.25 -6.36 5.60
C TYR A 89 -1.87 -6.45 4.95
N LEU A 90 -0.99 -5.50 5.25
CA LEU A 90 0.39 -5.47 4.75
C LEU A 90 1.20 -6.65 5.31
N SER A 91 1.13 -6.91 6.61
CA SER A 91 1.80 -8.05 7.25
C SER A 91 1.35 -9.37 6.63
N ARG A 92 0.06 -9.54 6.34
CA ARG A 92 -0.46 -10.78 5.72
C ARG A 92 -0.12 -10.89 4.23
N ALA A 93 -0.13 -9.78 3.49
CA ALA A 93 0.14 -9.78 2.07
C ALA A 93 1.60 -10.14 1.75
N TYR A 94 2.53 -9.67 2.58
CA TYR A 94 3.97 -9.81 2.33
C TYR A 94 4.72 -10.66 3.36
N GLY A 95 4.07 -11.10 4.44
CA GLY A 95 4.71 -11.88 5.51
C GLY A 95 5.59 -11.02 6.44
N TYR A 96 5.46 -9.70 6.40
CA TYR A 96 6.28 -8.78 7.20
C TYR A 96 5.75 -8.66 8.63
N GLU A 97 6.61 -8.84 9.62
CA GLU A 97 6.25 -8.62 11.03
C GLU A 97 6.02 -7.13 11.31
N GLN A 98 6.90 -6.28 10.78
CA GLN A 98 6.85 -4.82 10.95
C GLN A 98 6.86 -4.12 9.58
N PRO A 99 5.72 -4.06 8.87
CA PRO A 99 5.65 -3.42 7.57
C PRO A 99 5.89 -1.91 7.69
N ILE A 100 6.49 -1.34 6.65
CA ILE A 100 6.74 0.08 6.49
C ILE A 100 6.27 0.47 5.08
N VAL A 101 5.38 1.45 4.98
CA VAL A 101 5.01 2.05 3.69
C VAL A 101 5.96 3.21 3.44
N LYS A 102 6.56 3.26 2.25
CA LYS A 102 7.50 4.30 1.87
C LYS A 102 7.11 4.95 0.57
N ILE A 103 7.22 6.27 0.54
CA ILE A 103 7.04 7.10 -0.65
C ILE A 103 8.34 7.85 -0.87
N PHE A 104 8.89 7.76 -2.07
CA PHE A 104 10.13 8.43 -2.44
C PHE A 104 9.92 9.26 -3.69
N MET A 105 10.49 10.46 -3.69
CA MET A 105 10.80 11.21 -4.90
C MET A 105 12.28 11.02 -5.19
N ILE A 106 12.59 10.40 -6.33
CA ILE A 106 13.96 10.00 -6.70
C ILE A 106 14.37 10.64 -8.02
N ASN A 107 15.64 11.02 -8.11
CA ASN A 107 16.24 11.54 -9.35
C ASN A 107 16.56 10.39 -10.33
N ALA A 108 16.86 10.72 -11.58
CA ALA A 108 17.19 9.75 -12.63
C ALA A 108 18.40 8.85 -12.30
N SER A 109 19.37 9.37 -11.53
CA SER A 109 20.62 8.71 -11.17
C SER A 109 20.57 7.97 -9.83
N ASP A 110 19.44 7.95 -9.14
CA ASP A 110 19.31 7.29 -7.84
C ASP A 110 19.51 5.77 -8.02
N ARG A 111 20.23 5.13 -7.10
CA ARG A 111 20.47 3.67 -7.14
C ARG A 111 19.18 2.86 -7.11
N ASN A 112 18.10 3.43 -6.56
CA ASN A 112 16.78 2.83 -6.49
C ASN A 112 15.90 3.27 -7.67
N ASN A 113 16.44 3.92 -8.69
CA ASN A 113 15.67 4.30 -9.87
C ASN A 113 15.72 3.18 -10.92
N PRO A 114 14.62 2.44 -11.15
CA PRO A 114 14.61 1.38 -12.15
C PRO A 114 14.62 1.90 -13.59
N SER A 115 14.31 3.18 -13.82
CA SER A 115 14.38 3.80 -15.15
C SER A 115 15.80 4.22 -15.53
N GLY A 116 16.61 4.69 -14.57
CA GLY A 116 17.96 5.23 -14.81
C GLY A 116 18.02 6.49 -15.71
N ILE A 117 16.87 6.99 -16.18
CA ILE A 117 16.78 8.01 -17.25
C ILE A 117 15.84 9.16 -16.85
N SER A 118 14.86 8.91 -15.98
CA SER A 118 13.87 9.92 -15.56
C SER A 118 13.70 9.93 -14.06
N ALA A 119 13.53 11.12 -13.47
CA ALA A 119 13.08 11.24 -12.10
C ALA A 119 11.65 10.69 -11.96
N GLY A 120 11.27 10.29 -10.74
CA GLY A 120 9.95 9.72 -10.52
C GLY A 120 9.60 9.49 -9.07
N ILE A 121 8.39 8.97 -8.89
CA ILE A 121 7.86 8.56 -7.60
C ILE A 121 7.97 7.05 -7.47
N LEU A 122 8.47 6.62 -6.32
CA LEU A 122 8.54 5.23 -5.93
C LEU A 122 7.72 5.02 -4.66
N VAL A 123 6.76 4.08 -4.73
CA VAL A 123 6.00 3.62 -3.56
C VAL A 123 6.35 2.16 -3.29
N SER A 124 6.56 1.81 -2.01
CA SER A 124 6.98 0.47 -1.61
C SER A 124 6.50 0.12 -0.20
N VAL A 125 6.01 -1.10 -0.03
CA VAL A 125 5.82 -1.76 1.27
C VAL A 125 6.99 -2.68 1.54
N THR A 126 7.65 -2.51 2.69
CA THR A 126 8.84 -3.30 3.05
C THR A 126 9.02 -3.38 4.56
N GLU A 127 9.73 -4.40 5.05
CA GLU A 127 10.28 -4.43 6.41
C GLU A 127 11.68 -3.78 6.51
N ASN A 128 12.39 -3.67 5.38
CA ASN A 128 13.74 -3.12 5.35
C ASN A 128 13.68 -1.61 5.62
N ARG A 129 14.56 -1.10 6.48
CA ARG A 129 14.58 0.32 6.87
C ARG A 129 15.38 1.20 5.90
N GLU A 130 16.31 0.63 5.13
CA GLU A 130 17.29 1.37 4.33
C GLU A 130 16.79 1.76 2.93
N GLY A 131 16.07 0.90 2.21
CA GLY A 131 15.62 1.21 0.86
C GLY A 131 14.64 0.19 0.27
N PRO A 132 13.93 0.54 -0.82
CA PRO A 132 13.07 -0.37 -1.57
C PRO A 132 13.89 -1.31 -2.46
N ALA A 133 13.38 -2.53 -2.71
CA ALA A 133 13.94 -3.44 -3.71
C ALA A 133 13.25 -3.18 -5.05
N VAL A 134 14.02 -2.75 -6.06
CA VAL A 134 13.48 -2.24 -7.35
C VAL A 134 13.69 -3.17 -8.52
N SER A 135 14.42 -4.27 -8.31
CA SER A 135 14.78 -5.27 -9.31
C SER A 135 14.92 -6.65 -8.68
N GLY A 136 14.85 -7.70 -9.50
CA GLY A 136 14.97 -9.09 -9.05
C GLY A 136 13.66 -9.65 -8.49
N ASP A 137 13.75 -10.87 -7.95
CA ASP A 137 12.59 -11.61 -7.45
C ASP A 137 11.98 -11.00 -6.18
N ASP A 138 12.78 -10.21 -5.44
CA ASP A 138 12.35 -9.51 -4.22
C ASP A 138 11.81 -8.09 -4.48
N LYS A 139 11.52 -7.75 -5.74
CA LYS A 139 11.02 -6.41 -6.10
C LYS A 139 9.71 -6.12 -5.37
N ASN A 140 9.72 -5.06 -4.56
CA ASN A 140 8.60 -4.65 -3.71
C ASN A 140 8.27 -3.16 -3.88
N ALA A 141 8.54 -2.62 -5.07
CA ALA A 141 8.42 -1.20 -5.34
C ALA A 141 7.81 -0.91 -6.72
N PHE A 142 6.94 0.11 -6.72
CA PHE A 142 6.29 0.63 -7.92
C PHE A 142 6.84 2.01 -8.23
N PHE A 143 7.45 2.12 -9.40
CA PHE A 143 8.01 3.36 -9.92
C PHE A 143 7.07 3.98 -10.96
N THR A 144 6.88 5.29 -10.89
CA THR A 144 6.21 6.08 -11.92
C THR A 144 7.07 7.28 -12.30
N PRO A 145 7.45 7.42 -13.58
CA PRO A 145 8.22 8.57 -14.04
C PRO A 145 7.38 9.86 -13.97
N MET A 146 8.05 10.99 -13.82
CA MET A 146 7.40 12.31 -13.84
C MET A 146 8.11 13.27 -14.80
N LEU A 147 7.42 14.33 -15.23
CA LEU A 147 8.00 15.35 -16.11
C LEU A 147 9.02 16.26 -15.40
N TYR A 148 8.83 16.47 -14.10
CA TYR A 148 9.76 17.23 -13.28
C TYR A 148 11.08 16.46 -13.14
N ASN A 149 12.17 17.01 -13.69
CA ASN A 149 13.48 16.39 -13.57
C ASN A 149 14.16 16.77 -12.25
N TYR A 150 13.77 16.09 -11.17
CA TYR A 150 14.39 16.25 -9.86
C TYR A 150 15.86 15.80 -9.89
N THR A 151 16.77 16.62 -9.34
CA THR A 151 18.23 16.40 -9.37
C THR A 151 18.87 16.25 -7.97
N GLY A 152 18.10 16.45 -6.89
CA GLY A 152 18.61 16.33 -5.51
C GLY A 152 18.62 14.89 -4.98
N ASN A 153 19.01 14.71 -3.72
CA ASN A 153 18.97 13.41 -3.04
C ASN A 153 17.53 12.89 -2.88
N ALA A 154 17.31 11.58 -2.83
CA ALA A 154 15.98 11.03 -2.63
C ALA A 154 15.27 11.64 -1.40
N ILE A 155 14.12 12.27 -1.63
CA ILE A 155 13.23 12.76 -0.58
C ILE A 155 12.24 11.65 -0.25
N LYS A 156 11.98 11.43 1.04
CA LYS A 156 11.25 10.24 1.50
C LYS A 156 10.30 10.53 2.64
N VAL A 157 9.10 9.98 2.54
CA VAL A 157 8.14 9.84 3.64
C VAL A 157 7.99 8.36 3.95
N LYS A 158 7.99 8.01 5.23
CA LYS A 158 7.89 6.63 5.71
C LYS A 158 6.81 6.54 6.77
N PHE A 159 5.90 5.59 6.62
CA PHE A 159 4.89 5.24 7.60
C PHE A 159 5.29 3.91 8.23
N PHE A 160 5.53 3.93 9.54
CA PHE A 160 6.04 2.78 10.28
C PHE A 160 4.90 1.93 10.85
N SER A 161 5.18 0.65 11.12
CA SER A 161 4.33 -0.23 11.92
C SER A 161 3.93 0.41 13.26
N GLU A 162 2.75 0.06 13.76
CA GLU A 162 2.21 0.52 15.04
C GLU A 162 3.13 0.17 16.22
N GLU A 163 3.86 -0.93 16.13
CA GLU A 163 4.79 -1.37 17.18
C GLU A 163 6.09 -0.55 17.23
N ASP A 164 6.41 0.20 16.17
CA ASP A 164 7.59 1.06 16.14
C ASP A 164 7.44 2.25 17.11
N THR A 165 8.50 2.98 17.41
CA THR A 165 8.41 4.24 18.21
C THR A 165 8.47 5.48 17.33
N ARG A 166 8.79 5.32 16.04
CA ARG A 166 8.87 6.39 15.06
C ARG A 166 7.51 6.73 14.48
N THR A 167 7.38 7.99 14.05
CA THR A 167 6.21 8.56 13.36
C THR A 167 6.61 9.04 11.96
N PRO A 168 5.67 9.12 11.01
CA PRO A 168 4.25 8.74 11.11
C PRO A 168 4.01 7.21 11.11
N LYS A 169 2.82 6.78 11.53
CA LYS A 169 2.34 5.40 11.53
C LYS A 169 1.55 5.03 10.29
N ILE A 170 1.44 3.72 10.01
CA ILE A 170 0.59 3.20 8.94
C ILE A 170 -0.88 3.58 9.18
N SER A 171 -1.36 3.50 10.43
CA SER A 171 -2.72 3.91 10.78
C SER A 171 -2.97 5.42 10.63
N ASP A 172 -1.92 6.23 10.59
CA ASP A 172 -2.05 7.68 10.35
C ASP A 172 -2.41 7.99 8.90
N ILE A 173 -2.24 7.05 7.96
CA ILE A 173 -2.64 7.24 6.56
C ILE A 173 -4.18 7.26 6.47
N PRO A 174 -4.82 8.37 6.10
CA PRO A 174 -6.26 8.44 5.99
C PRO A 174 -6.76 7.59 4.81
N SER A 175 -8.03 7.20 4.86
CA SER A 175 -8.67 6.49 3.73
C SER A 175 -8.80 7.34 2.48
N ASP A 176 -8.84 8.67 2.62
CA ASP A 176 -8.76 9.61 1.51
C ASP A 176 -7.53 10.51 1.75
N LEU A 177 -6.40 10.12 1.16
CA LEU A 177 -5.15 10.85 1.27
C LEU A 177 -5.18 12.09 0.36
N ARG A 178 -4.97 13.26 0.96
CA ARG A 178 -4.83 14.51 0.24
C ARG A 178 -3.37 14.72 -0.15
N ILE A 179 -3.11 14.87 -1.44
CA ILE A 179 -1.79 15.20 -1.98
C ILE A 179 -1.84 16.63 -2.46
N VAL A 180 -1.02 17.49 -1.88
CA VAL A 180 -0.88 18.89 -2.31
C VAL A 180 0.52 19.07 -2.87
N VAL A 181 0.59 19.49 -4.12
CA VAL A 181 1.86 19.84 -4.77
C VAL A 181 1.86 21.32 -5.08
N GLU A 182 2.96 21.98 -4.80
CA GLU A 182 3.17 23.41 -5.07
C GLU A 182 4.56 23.60 -5.69
N TRP A 183 4.67 24.59 -6.59
CA TRP A 183 5.96 25.10 -7.03
C TRP A 183 6.24 26.43 -6.34
N ASN A 184 6.91 26.37 -5.19
CA ASN A 184 7.44 27.50 -4.48
C ASN A 184 8.97 27.58 -4.66
N PRO A 185 9.50 28.58 -5.38
CA PRO A 185 10.95 28.72 -5.61
C PRO A 185 11.71 29.16 -4.34
N ASP A 186 11.02 29.72 -3.35
CA ASP A 186 11.63 30.21 -2.12
C ASP A 186 11.90 29.07 -1.11
N GLU A 187 11.38 27.87 -1.41
CA GLU A 187 11.53 26.68 -0.59
C GLU A 187 12.28 25.58 -1.36
N PRO A 188 13.09 24.75 -0.67
CA PRO A 188 13.71 23.59 -1.31
C PRO A 188 12.64 22.60 -1.75
N ALA A 189 12.97 21.75 -2.72
CA ALA A 189 12.14 20.60 -3.03
C ALA A 189 12.07 19.69 -1.80
N ASP A 190 10.86 19.39 -1.34
CA ASP A 190 10.64 18.58 -0.14
C ASP A 190 9.30 17.85 -0.20
N MET A 191 9.13 16.85 0.66
CA MET A 191 7.91 16.09 0.81
C MET A 191 7.70 15.76 2.29
N GLU A 192 6.61 16.27 2.85
CA GLU A 192 6.26 16.14 4.26
C GLU A 192 4.85 15.60 4.41
N TYR A 193 4.65 14.72 5.39
CA TYR A 193 3.32 14.26 5.77
C TYR A 193 2.84 14.96 7.04
N ASN A 194 1.65 15.55 6.98
CA ASN A 194 0.99 16.16 8.12
C ASN A 194 -0.12 15.23 8.62
N GLU A 195 0.15 14.54 9.74
CA GLU A 195 -0.75 13.58 10.39
C GLU A 195 -2.09 14.22 10.81
N THR A 196 -2.08 15.47 11.29
CA THR A 196 -3.29 16.15 11.76
C THR A 196 -4.29 16.42 10.63
N SER A 197 -3.78 16.75 9.44
CA SER A 197 -4.61 17.10 8.28
C SER A 197 -4.73 15.98 7.25
N GLY A 198 -4.08 14.83 7.46
CA GLY A 198 -4.07 13.72 6.51
C GLY A 198 -3.50 14.11 5.14
N THR A 199 -2.50 15.00 5.11
CA THR A 199 -2.03 15.63 3.87
C THR A 199 -0.56 15.36 3.61
N LEU A 200 -0.25 14.85 2.41
CA LEU A 200 1.09 14.79 1.86
C LEU A 200 1.37 16.09 1.10
N TRP A 201 2.22 16.93 1.66
CA TRP A 201 2.68 18.17 1.07
C TRP A 201 3.96 17.92 0.29
N ILE A 202 4.03 18.42 -0.93
CA ILE A 202 5.20 18.31 -1.80
C ILE A 202 5.49 19.69 -2.37
N ASN A 203 6.68 20.21 -2.10
CA ASN A 203 7.20 21.36 -2.83
C ASN A 203 8.12 20.87 -3.95
N ILE A 204 7.93 21.39 -5.15
CA ILE A 204 8.90 21.23 -6.24
C ILE A 204 9.61 22.55 -6.47
N ASN A 205 10.91 22.46 -6.72
CA ASN A 205 11.72 23.61 -7.09
C ASN A 205 12.57 23.30 -8.32
N PRO A 206 11.98 23.38 -9.53
CA PRO A 206 12.73 23.39 -10.78
C PRO A 206 13.66 24.61 -10.87
N GLY A 207 14.96 24.36 -10.81
CA GLY A 207 16.00 25.40 -10.93
C GLY A 207 16.87 25.56 -9.69
N GLY A 208 16.39 25.11 -8.53
CA GLY A 208 17.08 25.21 -7.25
C GLY A 208 16.74 26.47 -6.49
#